data_AF-A0AAU2DWU4-F1
#
_entry.id   AF-A0AAU2DWU4-F1
#
_cell.length_a   1.000
_cell.length_b   1.000
_cell.length_c   1.000
_cell.angle_alpha   90.00
_cell.angle_beta   90.00
_cell.angle_gamma   90.00
#
_symmetry.space_group_name_H-M   'P 1'
#
loop_
_entity.id
_entity.type
_entity.pdbx_description
1 polymer ?
#
loop_
_entity_poly.entity_id
_entity_poly.type
_entity_poly.pdbx_seq_one_letter_code
_entity_poly.pdbx_strand_id
1 'polypeptide(L)'
;MGRATALVRLIREYAVQGSDARRVAPEVMKALADAGVFRLLVPKRYGGHEATLRTAVEAVTEVARGDGSTGWIAALMTVATGFATT
;
A
#
# COMPACT_ATOMS: atom_id res chain seq x y z
N MET A 1 -10.99 3.57 -2.73
CA MET A 1 -10.30 4.86 -2.88
C MET A 1 -10.20 5.66 -1.59
N GLY A 2 -11.31 5.98 -0.89
CA GLY A 2 -11.27 6.84 0.31
C GLY A 2 -10.26 6.47 1.40
N ARG A 3 -9.99 5.18 1.64
CA ARG A 3 -8.97 4.74 2.62
C ARG A 3 -7.53 5.06 2.19
N ALA A 4 -7.19 4.90 0.90
CA ALA A 4 -5.84 5.19 0.41
C ALA A 4 -5.57 6.71 0.42
N THR A 5 -6.54 7.51 -0.04
CA THR A 5 -6.45 8.97 -0.02
C THR A 5 -6.29 9.52 1.40
N ALA A 6 -6.95 8.92 2.40
CA ALA A 6 -6.81 9.32 3.80
C ALA A 6 -5.39 9.12 4.37
N LEU A 7 -4.59 8.22 3.78
CA LEU A 7 -3.22 7.95 4.22
C LEU A 7 -2.19 8.94 3.66
N VAL A 8 -2.51 9.69 2.61
CA VAL A 8 -1.55 10.56 1.90
C VAL A 8 -0.86 11.55 2.85
N ARG A 9 -1.62 12.15 3.78
CA ARG A 9 -1.07 13.09 4.76
C ARG A 9 -0.08 12.42 5.70
N LEU A 10 -0.43 11.26 6.24
CA LEU A 10 0.44 10.48 7.13
C LEU A 10 1.71 10.05 6.39
N ILE A 11 1.58 9.52 5.17
CA ILE A 11 2.72 9.09 4.36
C ILE A 11 3.70 10.26 4.13
N ARG A 12 3.17 11.44 3.81
CA ARG A 12 3.99 12.64 3.58
C ARG A 12 4.70 13.11 4.84
N GLU A 13 4.05 13.02 6.00
CA GLU A 13 4.62 13.39 7.30
C GLU A 13 5.87 12.55 7.63
N TYR A 14 5.85 11.26 7.31
CA TYR A 14 6.94 10.32 7.59
C TYR A 14 7.94 10.16 6.43
N ALA A 15 7.76 10.87 5.30
CA ALA A 15 8.57 10.67 4.09
C ALA A 15 10.07 10.98 4.32
N VAL A 16 10.37 12.07 5.04
CA VAL A 16 11.77 12.45 5.37
C VAL A 16 12.39 11.43 6.30
N GLN A 17 11.71 11.09 7.41
CA GLN A 17 12.17 10.06 8.34
C GLN A 17 12.45 8.74 7.62
N GLY A 18 11.57 8.32 6.71
CA GLY A 18 11.74 7.08 5.96
C GLY A 18 12.91 7.13 4.98
N SER A 19 13.14 8.30 4.37
CA SER A 19 14.28 8.52 3.48
C SER A 19 15.61 8.45 4.23
N ASP A 20 15.70 9.09 5.39
CA ASP A 20 16.88 9.09 6.26
C ASP A 20 17.17 7.70 6.83
N ALA A 21 16.12 7.01 7.30
CA ALA A 21 16.21 5.64 7.81
C ALA A 21 16.37 4.58 6.71
N ARG A 22 16.34 4.98 5.43
CA ARG A 22 16.42 4.09 4.25
C ARG A 22 15.36 2.97 4.28
N ARG A 23 14.19 3.26 4.85
CA ARG A 23 13.10 2.30 5.05
C ARG A 23 11.78 3.03 5.22
N VAL A 24 10.68 2.47 4.68
CA VAL A 24 9.34 2.99 4.97
C VAL A 24 9.08 2.96 6.48
N ALA A 25 8.58 4.08 7.02
CA ALA A 25 8.32 4.21 8.44
C ALA A 25 7.35 3.11 8.94
N PRO A 26 7.61 2.49 10.11
CA PRO A 26 6.75 1.45 10.67
C PRO A 26 5.27 1.87 10.79
N GLU A 27 5.03 3.14 11.13
CA GLU A 27 3.71 3.75 11.29
C GLU A 27 2.94 3.74 9.97
N VAL A 28 3.63 4.12 8.87
CA VAL A 28 3.08 4.09 7.52
C VAL A 28 2.80 2.65 7.08
N MET A 29 3.74 1.73 7.32
CA MET A 29 3.56 0.32 6.99
C MET A 29 2.35 -0.29 7.70
N LYS A 30 2.18 0.01 9.00
CA LYS A 30 1.03 -0.43 9.78
C LYS A 30 -0.27 0.14 9.21
N ALA A 31 -0.29 1.45 8.91
CA ALA A 31 -1.48 2.10 8.38
C ALA A 31 -1.91 1.53 7.01
N LEU A 32 -0.95 1.22 6.13
CA LEU A 32 -1.20 0.55 4.85
C LEU A 32 -1.77 -0.86 5.04
N ALA A 33 -1.25 -1.62 6.00
CA ALA A 33 -1.75 -2.95 6.34
C ALA A 33 -3.18 -2.90 6.90
N ASP A 34 -3.44 -2.00 7.85
CA ASP A 34 -4.76 -1.81 8.45
C ASP A 34 -5.80 -1.35 7.42
N ALA A 35 -5.37 -0.54 6.43
CA ALA A 35 -6.22 -0.11 5.32
C ALA A 35 -6.47 -1.22 4.28
N GLY A 36 -5.81 -2.37 4.39
CA GLY A 36 -5.98 -3.52 3.52
C GLY A 36 -5.23 -3.42 2.18
N VAL A 37 -4.28 -2.50 2.05
CA VAL A 37 -3.57 -2.25 0.77
C VAL A 37 -2.87 -3.52 0.27
N PHE A 38 -2.16 -4.24 1.16
CA PHE A 38 -1.45 -5.47 0.80
C PHE A 38 -2.35 -6.67 0.54
N ARG A 39 -3.67 -6.54 0.69
CA ARG A 39 -4.65 -7.61 0.47
C ARG A 39 -5.58 -7.33 -0.70
N LEU A 40 -5.27 -6.31 -1.51
CA LEU A 40 -6.11 -5.90 -2.64
C LEU A 40 -6.28 -7.03 -3.66
N LEU A 41 -5.21 -7.72 -4.04
CA LEU A 41 -5.24 -8.79 -5.05
C LEU A 41 -5.44 -10.19 -4.46
N VAL A 42 -5.51 -10.32 -3.13
CA VAL A 42 -5.71 -11.62 -2.47
C VAL A 42 -7.17 -12.06 -2.62
N PRO A 43 -7.46 -13.32 -2.99
CA PRO A 43 -8.82 -13.87 -3.08
C PRO A 43 -9.62 -13.75 -1.79
N LYS A 44 -10.94 -13.58 -1.90
CA LYS A 44 -11.84 -13.48 -0.73
C LYS A 44 -11.80 -14.72 0.15
N ARG A 45 -11.60 -15.91 -0.44
CA ARG A 45 -11.45 -17.17 0.32
C ARG A 45 -10.28 -17.18 1.29
N TYR A 46 -9.30 -16.29 1.10
CA TYR A 46 -8.16 -16.09 1.99
C TYR A 46 -8.23 -14.77 2.78
N GLY A 47 -9.41 -14.15 2.85
CA GLY A 47 -9.64 -12.90 3.59
C GLY A 47 -9.12 -11.64 2.89
N GLY A 48 -8.87 -11.71 1.58
CA GLY A 48 -8.51 -10.56 0.76
C GLY A 48 -9.69 -9.85 0.12
N HIS A 49 -9.39 -8.84 -0.71
CA HIS A 49 -10.41 -8.03 -1.37
C HIS A 49 -10.77 -8.53 -2.77
N GLU A 50 -9.93 -9.38 -3.38
CA GLU A 50 -10.10 -9.92 -4.73
C GLU A 50 -10.43 -8.81 -5.75
N ALA A 51 -9.72 -7.69 -5.60
CA ALA A 51 -9.89 -6.50 -6.41
C ALA A 51 -9.28 -6.71 -7.80
N THR A 52 -9.74 -5.91 -8.76
CA THR A 52 -9.13 -5.89 -10.09
C THR A 52 -7.74 -5.26 -10.04
N LEU A 53 -6.88 -5.61 -11.01
CA LEU A 53 -5.57 -4.97 -11.16
C LEU A 53 -5.69 -3.45 -11.30
N ARG A 54 -6.70 -2.94 -12.02
CA ARG A 54 -6.99 -1.51 -12.14
C ARG A 54 -7.16 -0.86 -10.76
N THR A 55 -8.02 -1.45 -9.92
CA THR A 55 -8.27 -0.95 -8.56
C THR A 55 -7.01 -0.98 -7.69
N ALA A 56 -6.18 -2.01 -7.83
CA ALA A 56 -4.91 -2.10 -7.11
C ALA A 56 -3.93 -0.99 -7.54
N VAL A 57 -3.79 -0.76 -8.85
CA VAL A 57 -2.94 0.32 -9.40
C VAL A 57 -3.42 1.68 -8.91
N GLU A 58 -4.72 1.98 -9.01
CA GLU A 58 -5.29 3.25 -8.54
C GLU A 58 -5.04 3.48 -7.04
N ALA A 59 -5.18 2.44 -6.21
CA ALA A 59 -4.92 2.54 -4.78
C ALA A 59 -3.43 2.82 -4.49
N VAL A 60 -2.52 2.15 -5.19
CA VAL A 60 -1.07 2.37 -5.03
C VAL A 60 -0.65 3.73 -5.57
N THR A 61 -1.25 4.21 -6.66
CA THR A 61 -1.02 5.56 -7.18
C THR A 61 -1.41 6.61 -6.14
N GLU A 62 -2.54 6.43 -5.45
CA GLU A 62 -2.93 7.33 -4.36
C GLU A 62 -1.93 7.31 -3.20
N VAL A 63 -1.42 6.13 -2.80
CA VAL A 63 -0.34 6.01 -1.80
C VAL A 63 0.92 6.77 -2.25
N ALA A 64 1.29 6.64 -3.53
CA ALA A 64 2.47 7.29 -4.11
C ALA A 64 2.40 8.82 -4.11
N ARG A 65 1.21 9.43 -3.97
CA ARG A 65 1.05 10.90 -3.82
C ARG A 65 1.59 11.43 -2.48
N GLY A 66 1.71 10.54 -1.49
CA GLY A 66 2.33 10.85 -0.19
C GLY A 66 3.85 10.78 -0.28
N ASP A 67 4.36 9.66 -0.78
CA ASP A 67 5.78 9.37 -1.00
C ASP A 67 5.93 8.27 -2.06
N GLY A 68 6.80 8.50 -3.05
CA GLY A 68 7.02 7.57 -4.15
C GLY A 68 7.64 6.24 -3.71
N SER A 69 8.53 6.28 -2.72
CA SER A 69 9.21 5.08 -2.18
C SER A 69 8.21 4.15 -1.49
N THR A 70 7.30 4.73 -0.71
CA THR A 70 6.18 4.05 -0.07
C THR A 70 5.21 3.49 -1.11
N GLY A 71 4.89 4.26 -2.15
CA GLY A 71 4.09 3.78 -3.28
C GLY A 71 4.71 2.57 -3.96
N TRP A 72 6.02 2.59 -4.20
CA TRP A 72 6.77 1.45 -4.77
C TRP A 72 6.69 0.20 -3.89
N ILE A 73 6.90 0.34 -2.58
CA ILE A 73 6.76 -0.79 -1.63
C ILE A 73 5.32 -1.34 -1.61
N ALA A 74 4.32 -0.46 -1.63
CA ALA A 74 2.92 -0.88 -1.70
C ALA A 74 2.61 -1.66 -2.98
N ALA A 75 3.12 -1.23 -4.13
CA ALA A 75 2.99 -1.95 -5.40
C ALA A 75 3.62 -3.36 -5.31
N LEU A 76 4.89 -3.44 -4.89
CA LEU A 76 5.63 -4.70 -4.81
C LEU A 76 4.92 -5.71 -3.91
N MET A 77 4.50 -5.30 -2.72
CA MET A 77 3.82 -6.20 -1.77
C MET A 77 2.43 -6.63 -2.28
N THR A 78 1.67 -5.72 -2.87
CA THR A 78 0.34 -6.02 -3.41
C THR A 78 0.42 -7.01 -4.58
N VAL A 79 1.41 -6.86 -5.45
CA VAL A 79 1.64 -7.80 -6.57
C VAL A 79 2.15 -9.14 -6.06
N ALA A 80 3.13 -9.15 -5.14
CA ALA A 80 3.68 -10.39 -4.57
C ALA A 80 2.62 -11.25 -3.88
N THR A 81 1.73 -10.62 -3.09
CA THR A 81 0.62 -11.33 -2.43
C THR A 81 -0.43 -11.84 -3.41
N GLY A 82 -0.57 -11.22 -4.59
CA GLY A 82 -1.40 -11.74 -5.69
C GLY A 82 -0.83 -13.01 -6.34
N PHE A 83 0.46 -13.29 -6.19
CA PHE A 83 1.08 -14.55 -6.64
C PHE A 83 1.04 -15.66 -5.60
N ALA A 84 0.79 -15.35 -4.32
CA ALA A 84 0.66 -16.35 -3.25
C ALA A 84 -0.55 -17.30 -3.45
N THR A 85 -1.28 -17.16 -4.56
CA THR A 85 -2.52 -17.84 -4.88
C THR A 85 -2.42 -18.74 -6.11
N THR A 86 -1.27 -18.74 -6.80
CA THR A 86 -0.93 -19.62 -7.93
C THR A 86 -0.17 -20.82 -7.41
#